data_AF-A0AAD9MGP6-F1
#
_entry.id   AF-A0AAD9MGP6-F1
#
_cell.length_a   1.000
_cell.length_b   1.000
_cell.length_c   1.000
_cell.angle_alpha   90.00
_cell.angle_beta   90.00
_cell.angle_gamma   90.00
#
_symmetry.space_group_name_H-M   'P 1'
#
loop_
_entity.id
_entity.type
_entity.pdbx_description
1 polymer ?
#
loop_
_entity_poly.entity_id
_entity_poly.type
_entity_poly.pdbx_seq_one_letter_code
_entity_poly.pdbx_strand_id
1 'polypeptide(L)'
;MRSLGVKLVLVLGSPGFPEGGPSPEAPYPVTDCETMQTLIQAAGISKLQVEAFLSKAPLVALARRHTGKMGEPSASHAPMLTVVSGNYVAAKRRGVVGGVDLGASGAVRHVAGEAIAAQLAAGSVVLMTGLGFSAGGEALSCSPTAVATATAIALRADKLLLLTPKGASGPRSRALSGWLPLGEAEAALFTALGDEARRERLARELRGESPDAQAAPPPAETWAGGDLAGGGGRPPQRDLGIDLEKWAAEGPALPLLAACAACRAGVKRAHLVDAARDGGLLLELYSRDGVGSMISTDLYEGIRPAVPADLPRIAELLRPLEERGFLVRRTPARLSAELPDFIVWERDGRVLGCVAAHPLGEGVAELAAFAVHPAYRGLGKGDSLLEFLEARVASQGVRMLVLLTTRTADWFRQRGFAHAGRAAGNLLLPEARRGAIDPARNSQLYAKRLA
;
A
#
# COMPACT_ATOMS: atom_id res chain seq x y z
N MET A 1 9.70 4.23 16.36
CA MET A 1 8.44 4.67 15.72
C MET A 1 7.68 5.68 16.57
N ARG A 2 7.31 5.38 17.82
CA ARG A 2 6.62 6.36 18.68
C ARG A 2 7.43 7.64 18.93
N SER A 3 8.74 7.52 19.11
CA SER A 3 9.67 8.66 19.20
C SER A 3 9.68 9.58 17.97
N LEU A 4 9.16 9.10 16.83
CA LEU A 4 9.01 9.86 15.58
C LEU A 4 7.61 10.47 15.45
N GLY A 5 6.80 10.45 16.51
CA GLY A 5 5.45 11.03 16.54
C GLY A 5 4.33 10.09 16.08
N VAL A 6 4.64 8.85 15.68
CA VAL A 6 3.64 7.88 15.21
C VAL A 6 2.72 7.44 16.34
N LYS A 7 1.39 7.49 16.11
CA LYS A 7 0.37 6.91 17.00
C LYS A 7 0.29 5.40 16.74
N LEU A 8 0.38 4.58 17.78
CA LEU A 8 0.52 3.12 17.63
C LEU A 8 -0.56 2.37 18.40
N VAL A 9 -1.23 1.47 17.68
CA VAL A 9 -2.04 0.40 18.25
C VAL A 9 -1.37 -0.93 17.90
N LEU A 10 -1.18 -1.79 18.89
CA LEU A 10 -0.61 -3.12 18.74
C LEU A 10 -1.69 -4.14 19.08
N VAL A 11 -2.03 -5.00 18.12
CA VAL A 11 -2.91 -6.16 18.34
C VAL A 11 -2.04 -7.39 18.38
N LEU A 12 -1.96 -8.02 19.55
CA LEU A 12 -1.14 -9.21 19.76
C LEU A 12 -1.92 -10.46 19.34
N GLY A 13 -1.24 -11.32 18.57
CA GLY A 13 -1.65 -12.70 18.42
C GLY A 13 -1.55 -13.44 19.76
N SER A 14 -2.35 -14.48 19.95
CA SER A 14 -2.26 -15.35 21.12
C SER A 14 -1.55 -16.64 20.71
N PRO A 15 -0.38 -16.98 21.30
CA PRO A 15 0.24 -18.27 21.09
C PRO A 15 -0.77 -19.39 21.37
N GLY A 16 -0.85 -20.38 20.48
CA GLY A 16 -1.85 -21.46 20.58
C GLY A 16 -3.26 -21.07 20.15
N PHE A 17 -3.48 -19.89 19.55
CA PHE A 17 -4.74 -19.57 18.88
C PHE A 17 -4.99 -20.61 17.77
N PRO A 18 -6.09 -21.38 17.85
CA PRO A 18 -6.39 -22.41 16.85
C PRO A 18 -6.64 -21.76 15.48
N GLU A 19 -5.97 -22.28 14.46
CA GLU A 19 -6.16 -21.86 13.08
C GLU A 19 -7.16 -22.77 12.37
N GLY A 20 -8.15 -22.17 11.71
CA GLY A 20 -9.19 -22.89 10.97
C GLY A 20 -10.24 -23.54 11.88
N GLY A 21 -11.25 -24.13 11.24
CA GLY A 21 -12.34 -24.80 11.92
C GLY A 21 -12.45 -26.29 11.58
N PRO A 22 -13.33 -27.04 12.28
CA PRO A 22 -13.42 -28.49 12.16
C PRO A 22 -13.94 -28.97 10.80
N SER A 23 -14.58 -28.11 10.01
CA SER A 23 -15.04 -28.45 8.67
C SER A 23 -15.12 -27.21 7.77
N PRO A 24 -15.25 -27.36 6.44
CA PRO A 24 -15.51 -26.24 5.53
C PRO A 24 -16.80 -25.49 5.85
N GLU A 25 -17.80 -26.18 6.40
CA GLU A 25 -19.11 -25.63 6.79
C GLU A 25 -19.04 -24.89 8.13
N ALA A 26 -18.06 -25.21 8.97
CA ALA A 26 -17.74 -24.57 10.24
C ALA A 26 -16.26 -24.11 10.22
N PRO A 27 -15.91 -23.07 9.45
CA PRO A 27 -14.51 -22.70 9.17
C PRO A 27 -13.79 -22.00 10.34
N TYR A 28 -14.47 -21.85 11.48
CA TYR A 28 -13.98 -21.14 12.64
C TYR A 28 -13.49 -22.13 13.69
N PRO A 29 -12.45 -21.80 14.46
CA PRO A 29 -12.00 -22.66 15.53
C PRO A 29 -13.10 -22.86 16.58
N VAL A 30 -13.14 -24.04 17.19
CA VAL A 30 -13.95 -24.28 18.39
C VAL A 30 -13.16 -23.78 19.60
N THR A 31 -13.79 -22.97 20.43
CA THR A 31 -13.18 -22.50 21.68
C THR A 31 -14.01 -22.99 22.85
N ASP A 32 -13.67 -24.16 23.38
CA ASP A 32 -14.25 -24.67 24.62
C ASP A 32 -13.70 -23.95 25.86
N CYS A 33 -14.16 -24.34 27.06
CA CYS A 33 -13.75 -23.70 28.31
C CYS A 33 -12.24 -23.82 28.58
N GLU A 34 -11.64 -24.96 28.27
CA GLU A 34 -10.20 -25.21 28.48
C GLU A 34 -9.36 -24.36 27.52
N THR A 35 -9.70 -24.40 26.22
CA THR A 35 -9.07 -23.57 25.19
C THR A 35 -9.19 -22.10 25.54
N MET A 36 -10.36 -21.64 25.99
CA MET A 36 -10.55 -20.24 26.39
C MET A 36 -9.65 -19.84 27.56
N GLN A 37 -9.47 -20.70 28.56
CA GLN A 37 -8.56 -20.44 29.67
C GLN A 37 -7.11 -20.32 29.19
N THR A 38 -6.66 -21.23 28.32
CA THR A 38 -5.33 -21.16 27.70
C THR A 38 -5.14 -19.87 26.93
N LEU A 39 -6.13 -19.44 26.14
CA LEU A 39 -6.05 -18.20 25.37
C LEU A 39 -6.01 -16.96 26.27
N ILE A 40 -6.79 -16.92 27.36
CA ILE A 40 -6.73 -15.84 28.34
C ILE A 40 -5.35 -15.75 28.98
N GLN A 41 -4.79 -16.89 29.40
CA GLN A 41 -3.44 -16.96 29.97
C GLN A 41 -2.38 -16.50 28.98
N ALA A 42 -2.42 -17.02 27.75
CA ALA A 42 -1.50 -16.67 26.67
C ALA A 42 -1.57 -15.17 26.35
N ALA A 43 -2.78 -14.60 26.22
CA ALA A 43 -3.00 -13.18 26.00
C ALA A 43 -2.42 -12.33 27.14
N GLY A 44 -2.63 -12.74 28.39
CA GLY A 44 -2.07 -12.06 29.57
C GLY A 44 -0.54 -12.08 29.60
N ILE A 45 0.07 -13.24 29.32
CA ILE A 45 1.52 -13.41 29.25
C ILE A 45 2.12 -12.54 28.13
N SER A 46 1.58 -12.64 26.91
CA SER A 46 2.08 -11.86 25.77
C SER A 46 1.98 -10.35 26.01
N LYS A 47 0.86 -9.90 26.58
CA LYS A 47 0.67 -8.50 26.97
C LYS A 47 1.72 -8.04 27.97
N LEU A 48 1.90 -8.79 29.06
CA LEU A 48 2.88 -8.47 30.10
C LEU A 48 4.30 -8.44 29.56
N GLN A 49 4.66 -9.38 28.68
CA GLN A 49 5.98 -9.42 28.04
C GLN A 49 6.22 -8.19 27.16
N VAL A 50 5.24 -7.78 26.36
CA VAL A 50 5.34 -6.59 25.50
C VAL A 50 5.41 -5.32 26.36
N GLU A 51 4.60 -5.19 27.40
CA GLU A 51 4.66 -4.06 28.35
C GLU A 51 6.03 -3.98 29.04
N ALA A 52 6.56 -5.11 29.53
CA ALA A 52 7.89 -5.17 30.13
C ALA A 52 8.99 -4.81 29.13
N PHE A 53 8.86 -5.21 27.86
CA PHE A 53 9.82 -4.85 26.81
C PHE A 53 9.76 -3.35 26.47
N LEU A 54 8.56 -2.80 26.30
CA LEU A 54 8.37 -1.37 25.99
C LEU A 54 8.78 -0.47 27.16
N SER A 55 8.70 -0.95 28.40
CA SER A 55 9.19 -0.24 29.59
C SER A 55 10.70 0.02 29.57
N LYS A 56 11.48 -0.78 28.81
CA LYS A 56 12.92 -0.60 28.66
C LYS A 56 13.29 0.48 27.64
N ALA A 57 12.35 0.92 26.80
CA ALA A 57 12.65 1.79 25.68
C ALA A 57 12.57 3.27 26.10
N PRO A 58 13.71 3.99 26.21
CA PRO A 58 13.67 5.42 26.42
C PRO A 58 13.07 6.09 25.18
N LEU A 59 12.17 7.06 25.36
CA LEU A 59 11.81 7.95 24.26
C LEU A 59 13.07 8.74 23.90
N VAL A 60 13.68 8.49 22.75
CA VAL A 60 14.70 9.42 22.25
C VAL A 60 13.94 10.69 21.86
N ALA A 61 14.01 11.72 22.71
CA ALA A 61 13.54 13.04 22.36
C ALA A 61 14.41 13.51 21.18
N LEU A 62 13.85 13.52 19.97
CA LEU A 62 14.39 14.30 18.86
C LEU A 62 14.19 15.77 19.23
N ALA A 63 15.02 16.26 20.16
CA ALA A 63 15.09 17.68 20.47
C ALA A 63 15.32 18.41 19.15
N ARG A 64 14.39 19.31 18.81
CA ARG A 64 14.54 20.26 17.69
C ARG A 64 15.84 21.01 17.93
N ARG A 65 16.90 20.66 17.19
CA ARG A 65 18.24 21.27 17.33
C ARG A 65 18.29 22.77 16.98
N HIS A 66 17.18 23.41 16.64
CA HIS A 66 17.17 24.78 16.11
C HIS A 66 16.44 25.82 16.98
N THR A 67 15.97 25.48 18.18
CA THR A 67 15.32 26.46 19.06
C THR A 67 15.68 26.26 20.54
N GLY A 68 16.96 26.30 20.87
CA GLY A 68 17.43 26.26 22.26
C GLY A 68 18.42 27.39 22.52
N LYS A 69 18.01 28.39 23.30
CA LYS A 69 18.92 29.34 23.95
C LYS A 69 19.95 28.53 24.76
N MET A 70 21.21 28.94 24.71
CA MET A 70 22.27 28.47 25.63
C MET A 70 21.78 28.61 27.08
N GLY A 71 21.62 27.49 27.81
CA GLY A 71 21.39 27.52 29.25
C GLY A 71 20.42 26.51 29.87
N GLU A 72 19.72 25.66 29.11
CA GLU A 72 18.80 24.66 29.71
C GLU A 72 19.47 23.31 30.02
N PRO A 73 19.07 22.63 31.13
CA PRO A 73 19.77 21.45 31.63
C PRO A 73 19.72 20.26 30.65
N SER A 74 20.84 19.55 30.61
CA SER A 74 21.09 18.32 29.87
C SER A 74 20.00 17.25 30.02
N ALA A 75 19.57 16.72 28.87
CA ALA A 75 19.17 15.33 28.58
C ALA A 75 18.94 14.39 29.80
N SER A 76 17.94 14.67 30.63
CA SER A 76 17.57 13.79 31.74
C SER A 76 16.05 13.61 31.76
N HIS A 77 15.62 12.37 31.51
CA HIS A 77 14.23 11.88 31.53
C HIS A 77 13.36 12.34 30.36
N ALA A 78 13.67 11.86 29.16
CA ALA A 78 12.61 11.74 28.18
C ALA A 78 11.49 10.84 28.75
N PRO A 79 10.20 11.21 28.57
CA PRO A 79 9.11 10.50 29.22
C PRO A 79 9.14 9.01 28.85
N MET A 80 8.79 8.15 29.82
CA MET A 80 8.64 6.73 29.52
C MET A 80 7.46 6.52 28.57
N LEU A 81 7.55 5.50 27.72
CA LEU A 81 6.41 5.08 26.91
C LEU A 81 5.28 4.61 27.82
N THR A 82 4.12 5.26 27.75
CA THR A 82 2.91 4.77 28.39
C THR A 82 2.23 3.75 27.49
N VAL A 83 1.98 2.56 28.01
CA VAL A 83 1.21 1.51 27.33
C VAL A 83 -0.12 1.35 28.05
N VAL A 84 -1.22 1.36 27.30
CA VAL A 84 -2.57 1.24 27.83
C VAL A 84 -3.33 0.12 27.14
N SER A 85 -4.24 -0.52 27.85
CA SER A 85 -5.08 -1.61 27.35
C SER A 85 -6.47 -1.49 27.97
N GLY A 86 -7.45 -2.13 27.36
CA GLY A 86 -8.83 -2.01 27.82
C GLY A 86 -9.80 -2.88 27.03
N ASN A 87 -11.08 -2.79 27.39
CA ASN A 87 -12.20 -3.49 26.77
C ASN A 87 -12.68 -2.80 25.48
N TYR A 88 -11.75 -2.52 24.57
CA TYR A 88 -12.06 -1.77 23.34
C TYR A 88 -12.85 -2.59 22.30
N VAL A 89 -12.87 -3.91 22.42
CA VAL A 89 -13.50 -4.82 21.45
C VAL A 89 -14.80 -5.38 22.02
N ALA A 90 -15.91 -5.01 21.40
CA ALA A 90 -17.19 -5.68 21.60
C ALA A 90 -17.31 -6.83 20.59
N ALA A 91 -17.66 -8.02 21.08
CA ALA A 91 -17.77 -9.23 20.27
C ALA A 91 -19.13 -9.92 20.48
N LYS A 92 -19.50 -10.77 19.54
CA LYS A 92 -20.67 -11.66 19.63
C LYS A 92 -20.23 -13.10 19.47
N ARG A 93 -20.90 -14.03 20.16
CA ARG A 93 -20.67 -15.47 19.95
C ARG A 93 -21.02 -15.81 18.50
N ARG A 94 -20.21 -16.67 17.87
CA ARG A 94 -20.55 -17.25 16.57
C ARG A 94 -21.67 -18.29 16.70
N GLY A 95 -21.76 -18.96 17.85
CA GLY A 95 -22.81 -19.95 18.14
C GLY A 95 -22.58 -21.26 17.39
N VAL A 96 -23.67 -21.88 16.95
CA VAL A 96 -23.63 -23.14 16.19
C VAL A 96 -23.53 -22.82 14.70
N VAL A 97 -22.45 -23.27 14.05
CA VAL A 97 -22.21 -23.09 12.62
C VAL A 97 -21.95 -24.46 12.01
N GLY A 98 -22.61 -24.80 10.90
CA GLY A 98 -22.44 -26.10 10.25
C GLY A 98 -22.76 -27.29 11.17
N GLY A 99 -23.68 -27.10 12.13
CA GLY A 99 -24.00 -28.12 13.15
C GLY A 99 -22.99 -28.26 14.28
N VAL A 100 -21.91 -27.48 14.30
CA VAL A 100 -20.88 -27.50 15.34
C VAL A 100 -21.04 -26.31 16.30
N ASP A 101 -21.13 -26.58 17.60
CA ASP A 101 -21.07 -25.53 18.63
C ASP A 101 -19.63 -25.04 18.80
N LEU A 102 -19.41 -23.76 18.51
CA LEU A 102 -18.09 -23.14 18.56
C LEU A 102 -17.75 -22.58 19.95
N GLY A 103 -18.63 -22.70 20.93
CA GLY A 103 -18.39 -22.29 22.31
C GLY A 103 -18.13 -20.78 22.45
N ALA A 104 -16.97 -20.42 22.98
CA ALA A 104 -16.52 -19.05 23.21
C ALA A 104 -15.90 -18.36 21.97
N SER A 105 -15.97 -18.99 20.79
CA SER A 105 -15.52 -18.36 19.55
C SER A 105 -16.39 -17.16 19.20
N GLY A 106 -15.72 -16.03 19.04
CA GLY A 106 -16.32 -14.72 18.84
C GLY A 106 -16.10 -14.17 17.44
N ALA A 107 -17.03 -13.32 17.02
CA ALA A 107 -16.87 -12.40 15.90
C ALA A 107 -16.82 -10.97 16.44
N VAL A 108 -15.91 -10.15 15.90
CA VAL A 108 -15.80 -8.74 16.27
C VAL A 108 -17.05 -8.01 15.77
N ARG A 109 -17.79 -7.40 16.69
CA ARG A 109 -18.97 -6.60 16.39
C ARG A 109 -18.62 -5.12 16.27
N HIS A 110 -17.81 -4.60 17.18
CA HIS A 110 -17.50 -3.17 17.21
C HIS A 110 -16.18 -2.92 17.94
N VAL A 111 -15.42 -1.93 17.48
CA VAL A 111 -14.23 -1.42 18.16
C VAL A 111 -14.47 0.01 18.61
N ALA A 112 -14.19 0.31 19.88
CA ALA A 112 -14.34 1.63 20.49
C ALA A 112 -13.27 2.62 19.98
N GLY A 113 -13.34 2.99 18.70
CA GLY A 113 -12.35 3.81 18.00
C GLY A 113 -12.09 5.17 18.66
N GLU A 114 -13.12 5.87 19.13
CA GLU A 114 -12.97 7.16 19.82
C GLU A 114 -12.19 7.03 21.14
N ALA A 115 -12.48 6.00 21.93
CA ALA A 115 -11.77 5.74 23.17
C ALA A 115 -10.29 5.41 22.90
N ILE A 116 -10.00 4.61 21.87
CA ILE A 116 -8.64 4.35 21.43
C ILE A 116 -7.96 5.64 20.95
N ALA A 117 -8.64 6.46 20.14
CA ALA A 117 -8.11 7.71 19.62
C ALA A 117 -7.77 8.71 20.74
N ALA A 118 -8.58 8.77 21.80
CA ALA A 118 -8.29 9.57 22.99
C ALA A 118 -6.97 9.14 23.67
N GLN A 119 -6.75 7.83 23.82
CA GLN A 119 -5.48 7.31 24.37
C GLN A 119 -4.29 7.64 23.47
N LEU A 120 -4.45 7.51 22.16
CA LEU A 120 -3.41 7.86 21.19
C LEU A 120 -3.10 9.37 21.19
N ALA A 121 -4.11 10.21 21.42
CA ALA A 121 -3.96 11.66 21.55
C ALA A 121 -3.23 12.05 22.84
N ALA A 122 -3.50 11.33 23.94
CA ALA A 122 -2.73 11.44 25.20
C ALA A 122 -1.28 10.92 25.06
N GLY A 123 -0.96 10.29 23.94
CA GLY A 123 0.39 9.88 23.59
C GLY A 123 0.76 8.46 24.01
N SER A 124 -0.22 7.69 24.48
CA SER A 124 -0.07 6.28 24.83
C SER A 124 0.07 5.39 23.59
N VAL A 125 0.69 4.23 23.79
CA VAL A 125 0.58 3.07 22.88
C VAL A 125 -0.59 2.22 23.35
N VAL A 126 -1.53 1.91 22.46
CA VAL A 126 -2.68 1.07 22.81
C VAL A 126 -2.35 -0.39 22.50
N LEU A 127 -2.50 -1.26 23.49
CA LEU A 127 -2.23 -2.68 23.42
C LEU A 127 -3.54 -3.48 23.52
N MET A 128 -3.77 -4.35 22.54
CA MET A 128 -4.96 -5.17 22.38
C MET A 128 -4.55 -6.62 22.10
N THR A 129 -5.48 -7.55 22.30
CA THR A 129 -5.30 -8.97 22.01
C THR A 129 -6.45 -9.45 21.13
N GLY A 130 -6.47 -10.74 20.77
CA GLY A 130 -7.61 -11.39 20.14
C GLY A 130 -8.83 -11.56 21.03
N LEU A 131 -8.90 -10.94 22.22
CA LEU A 131 -10.06 -11.08 23.11
C LEU A 131 -11.07 -9.94 22.88
N GLY A 132 -12.35 -10.30 22.77
CA GLY A 132 -13.47 -9.38 22.76
C GLY A 132 -14.47 -9.71 23.86
N PHE A 133 -15.37 -8.78 24.16
CA PHE A 133 -16.36 -8.96 25.23
C PHE A 133 -17.79 -8.90 24.70
N SER A 134 -18.63 -9.83 25.16
CA SER A 134 -20.06 -9.83 24.87
C SER A 134 -20.79 -8.71 25.63
N ALA A 135 -22.04 -8.44 25.27
CA ALA A 135 -22.88 -7.49 26.01
C ALA A 135 -23.11 -7.92 27.49
N GLY A 136 -23.01 -9.22 27.77
CA GLY A 136 -23.07 -9.77 29.14
C GLY A 136 -21.72 -9.76 29.87
N GLY A 137 -20.65 -9.24 29.26
CA GLY A 137 -19.31 -9.21 29.85
C GLY A 137 -18.50 -10.50 29.72
N GLU A 138 -19.00 -11.48 28.95
CA GLU A 138 -18.26 -12.72 28.68
C GLU A 138 -17.07 -12.45 27.75
N ALA A 139 -15.90 -13.01 28.06
CA ALA A 139 -14.76 -12.97 27.16
C ALA A 139 -14.96 -13.98 26.01
N LEU A 140 -14.65 -13.55 24.78
CA LEU A 140 -14.76 -14.34 23.56
C LEU A 140 -13.44 -14.29 22.79
N SER A 141 -13.10 -15.42 22.19
CA SER A 141 -11.91 -15.58 21.34
C SER A 141 -12.19 -15.10 19.93
N CYS A 142 -11.61 -13.97 19.53
CA CYS A 142 -11.73 -13.38 18.20
C CYS A 142 -10.42 -13.52 17.42
N SER A 143 -10.51 -13.53 16.09
CA SER A 143 -9.32 -13.47 15.23
C SER A 143 -8.52 -12.18 15.51
N PRO A 144 -7.23 -12.26 15.87
CA PRO A 144 -6.38 -11.07 16.03
C PRO A 144 -6.30 -10.23 14.75
N THR A 145 -6.33 -10.88 13.58
CA THR A 145 -6.36 -10.21 12.28
C THR A 145 -7.68 -9.45 12.08
N ALA A 146 -8.81 -10.04 12.47
CA ALA A 146 -10.10 -9.35 12.42
C ALA A 146 -10.13 -8.15 13.37
N VAL A 147 -9.63 -8.31 14.61
CA VAL A 147 -9.49 -7.20 15.58
C VAL A 147 -8.61 -6.08 15.03
N ALA A 148 -7.44 -6.40 14.45
CA ALA A 148 -6.54 -5.42 13.85
C ALA A 148 -7.18 -4.68 12.67
N THR A 149 -7.85 -5.41 11.79
CA THR A 149 -8.56 -4.84 10.63
C THR A 149 -9.68 -3.90 11.08
N ALA A 150 -10.52 -4.36 12.01
CA ALA A 150 -11.61 -3.56 12.59
C ALA A 150 -11.11 -2.29 13.27
N THR A 151 -10.00 -2.41 14.01
CA THR A 151 -9.39 -1.28 14.71
C THR A 151 -8.83 -0.25 13.72
N ALA A 152 -8.15 -0.70 12.67
CA ALA A 152 -7.64 0.18 11.63
C ALA A 152 -8.77 0.93 10.90
N ILE A 153 -9.88 0.24 10.59
CA ILE A 153 -11.07 0.83 9.98
C ILE A 153 -11.72 1.85 10.93
N ALA A 154 -11.97 1.46 12.18
CA ALA A 154 -12.61 2.31 13.18
C ALA A 154 -11.81 3.59 13.47
N LEU A 155 -10.47 3.53 13.38
CA LEU A 155 -9.59 4.69 13.56
C LEU A 155 -9.34 5.48 12.26
N ARG A 156 -9.81 5.01 11.11
CA ARG A 156 -9.40 5.51 9.78
C ARG A 156 -7.88 5.63 9.67
N ALA A 157 -7.19 4.57 10.07
CA ALA A 157 -5.73 4.56 10.17
C ALA A 157 -5.08 4.85 8.81
N ASP A 158 -3.95 5.58 8.82
CA ASP A 158 -3.16 5.78 7.60
C ASP A 158 -2.50 4.47 7.12
N LYS A 159 -2.14 3.58 8.05
CA LYS A 159 -1.45 2.32 7.76
C LYS A 159 -1.96 1.18 8.64
N LEU A 160 -2.26 0.03 8.02
CA LEU A 160 -2.38 -1.28 8.69
C LEU A 160 -1.11 -2.09 8.42
N LEU A 161 -0.49 -2.65 9.45
CA LEU A 161 0.73 -3.45 9.34
C LEU A 161 0.44 -4.87 9.81
N LEU A 162 0.45 -5.83 8.90
CA LEU A 162 0.22 -7.25 9.18
C LEU A 162 1.56 -7.97 9.18
N LEU A 163 1.99 -8.40 10.37
CA LEU A 163 3.21 -9.17 10.55
C LEU A 163 2.90 -10.65 10.29
N THR A 164 3.34 -11.14 9.14
CA THR A 164 3.07 -12.52 8.70
C THR A 164 4.25 -13.43 9.04
N PRO A 165 4.03 -14.65 9.56
CA PRO A 165 5.11 -15.62 9.66
C PRO A 165 5.67 -15.97 8.27
N LYS A 166 6.93 -16.41 8.22
CA LYS A 166 7.66 -16.70 6.98
C LYS A 166 6.85 -17.64 6.08
N GLY A 167 6.46 -17.17 4.89
CA GLY A 167 5.71 -17.97 3.90
C GLY A 167 4.18 -17.99 4.08
N ALA A 168 3.61 -17.34 5.09
CA ALA A 168 2.16 -17.25 5.32
C ALA A 168 1.42 -16.39 4.28
N SER A 169 2.17 -15.71 3.43
CA SER A 169 1.69 -15.04 2.24
C SER A 169 1.48 -16.03 1.06
N GLY A 170 1.74 -17.33 1.29
CA GLY A 170 1.50 -18.44 0.36
C GLY A 170 2.61 -18.61 -0.70
N PRO A 171 2.67 -19.78 -1.38
CA PRO A 171 3.65 -20.03 -2.44
C PRO A 171 3.55 -19.04 -3.63
N ARG A 172 2.45 -18.28 -3.72
CA ARG A 172 2.24 -17.20 -4.71
C ARG A 172 2.63 -15.79 -4.21
N SER A 173 2.94 -15.60 -2.93
CA SER A 173 3.39 -14.28 -2.43
C SER A 173 4.78 -13.89 -2.86
N ARG A 174 5.61 -14.84 -3.31
CA ARG A 174 6.88 -14.48 -3.94
C ARG A 174 6.68 -13.54 -5.14
N ALA A 175 5.48 -13.50 -5.71
CA ALA A 175 5.06 -12.56 -6.76
C ALA A 175 4.48 -11.22 -6.25
N LEU A 176 4.31 -11.04 -4.93
CA LEU A 176 3.75 -9.82 -4.31
C LEU A 176 4.84 -8.93 -3.69
N SER A 177 6.10 -9.06 -4.06
CA SER A 177 7.15 -8.17 -3.55
C SER A 177 6.93 -6.74 -4.04
N GLY A 178 6.87 -5.77 -3.12
CA GLY A 178 6.74 -4.35 -3.47
C GLY A 178 5.30 -3.82 -3.39
N TRP A 179 5.02 -2.77 -4.15
CA TRP A 179 3.73 -2.09 -4.13
C TRP A 179 2.73 -2.72 -5.10
N LEU A 180 1.47 -2.81 -4.68
CA LEU A 180 0.32 -3.27 -5.45
C LEU A 180 -0.84 -2.27 -5.32
N PRO A 181 -1.46 -1.84 -6.42
CA PRO A 181 -2.77 -1.20 -6.38
C PRO A 181 -3.81 -2.14 -5.74
N LEU A 182 -4.81 -1.58 -5.05
CA LEU A 182 -5.89 -2.36 -4.46
C LEU A 182 -6.58 -3.29 -5.47
N GLY A 183 -6.79 -2.84 -6.71
CA GLY A 183 -7.40 -3.66 -7.76
C GLY A 183 -6.59 -4.91 -8.13
N GLU A 184 -5.26 -4.80 -8.18
CA GLU A 184 -4.38 -5.96 -8.44
C GLU A 184 -4.33 -6.91 -7.25
N ALA A 185 -4.34 -6.36 -6.02
CA ALA A 185 -4.40 -7.16 -4.81
C ALA A 185 -5.73 -7.95 -4.71
N GLU A 186 -6.86 -7.35 -5.09
CA GLU A 186 -8.15 -8.03 -5.18
C GLU A 186 -8.17 -9.08 -6.30
N ALA A 187 -7.57 -8.80 -7.46
CA ALA A 187 -7.43 -9.79 -8.53
C ALA A 187 -6.64 -11.03 -8.08
N ALA A 188 -5.61 -10.85 -7.24
CA ALA A 188 -4.89 -11.96 -6.64
C ALA A 188 -5.76 -12.81 -5.68
N LEU A 189 -6.66 -12.18 -4.91
CA LEU A 189 -7.66 -12.88 -4.09
C LEU A 189 -8.63 -13.68 -4.98
N PHE A 190 -9.14 -13.07 -6.03
CA PHE A 190 -10.09 -13.71 -6.95
C PHE A 190 -9.48 -14.89 -7.70
N THR A 191 -8.19 -14.82 -8.02
CA THR A 191 -7.45 -15.93 -8.65
C THR A 191 -7.30 -17.13 -7.70
N ALA A 192 -7.34 -16.92 -6.38
CA ALA A 192 -7.37 -18.00 -5.41
C ALA A 192 -8.74 -18.71 -5.36
N LEU A 193 -9.81 -18.05 -5.82
CA LEU A 193 -11.14 -18.60 -5.92
C LEU A 193 -11.34 -19.24 -7.30
N GLY A 194 -11.73 -20.51 -7.33
CA GLY A 194 -11.95 -21.27 -8.58
C GLY A 194 -13.28 -20.98 -9.28
N ASP A 195 -14.20 -20.27 -8.62
CA ASP A 195 -15.60 -20.09 -9.05
C ASP A 195 -15.95 -18.60 -9.20
N GLU A 196 -16.55 -18.24 -10.34
CA GLU A 196 -16.96 -16.88 -10.70
C GLU A 196 -18.02 -16.32 -9.73
N ALA A 197 -19.01 -17.13 -9.34
CA ALA A 197 -20.05 -16.70 -8.41
C ALA A 197 -19.47 -16.35 -7.02
N ARG A 198 -18.43 -17.08 -6.59
CA ARG A 198 -17.70 -16.80 -5.34
C ARG A 198 -16.88 -15.52 -5.46
N ARG A 199 -16.23 -15.27 -6.61
CA ARG A 199 -15.49 -14.01 -6.86
C ARG A 199 -16.42 -12.80 -6.78
N GLU A 200 -17.58 -12.85 -7.42
CA GLU A 200 -18.56 -11.77 -7.38
C GLU A 200 -19.10 -11.51 -5.96
N ARG A 201 -19.35 -12.59 -5.19
CA ARG A 201 -19.80 -12.46 -3.80
C ARG A 201 -18.74 -11.81 -2.92
N LEU A 202 -17.48 -12.26 -3.00
CA LEU A 202 -16.37 -11.65 -2.26
C LEU A 202 -16.22 -10.17 -2.65
N ALA A 203 -16.29 -9.85 -3.94
CA ALA A 203 -16.19 -8.48 -4.43
C ALA A 203 -17.29 -7.57 -3.86
N ARG A 204 -18.54 -8.06 -3.77
CA ARG A 204 -19.65 -7.34 -3.12
C ARG A 204 -19.41 -7.12 -1.63
N GLU A 205 -19.02 -8.16 -0.89
CA GLU A 205 -18.75 -8.06 0.54
C GLU A 205 -17.58 -7.11 0.85
N LEU A 206 -16.51 -7.13 0.05
CA LEU A 206 -15.41 -6.17 0.16
C LEU A 206 -15.89 -4.73 -0.03
N ARG A 207 -16.81 -4.47 -0.97
CA ARG A 207 -17.44 -3.16 -1.16
C ARG A 207 -18.43 -2.78 -0.05
N GLY A 208 -18.68 -3.66 0.91
CA GLY A 208 -19.70 -3.47 1.95
C GLY A 208 -21.13 -3.64 1.45
N GLU A 209 -21.31 -4.21 0.25
CA GLU A 209 -22.60 -4.52 -0.38
C GLU A 209 -23.12 -5.89 0.10
N SER A 210 -23.07 -6.13 1.40
CA SER A 210 -23.70 -7.31 1.98
C SER A 210 -25.23 -7.13 2.01
N PRO A 211 -26.04 -8.15 1.68
CA PRO A 211 -27.49 -8.07 1.83
C PRO A 211 -27.95 -7.73 3.26
N ASP A 212 -27.09 -7.95 4.27
CA ASP A 212 -27.36 -7.58 5.67
C ASP A 212 -26.85 -6.16 6.05
N ALA A 213 -26.17 -5.45 5.14
CA ALA A 213 -25.60 -4.12 5.39
C ALA A 213 -26.62 -3.01 5.08
N GLN A 214 -27.47 -2.66 6.05
CA GLN A 214 -28.29 -1.43 5.97
C GLN A 214 -27.38 -0.20 5.83
N ALA A 215 -27.72 0.72 4.91
CA ALA A 215 -26.95 1.87 4.40
C ALA A 215 -26.26 2.77 5.46
N ALA A 216 -25.11 3.35 5.10
CA ALA A 216 -24.30 4.19 6.00
C ALA A 216 -24.92 5.59 6.13
N PRO A 217 -25.06 6.17 7.35
CA PRO A 217 -25.32 7.60 7.45
C PRO A 217 -24.01 8.39 7.17
N PRO A 218 -24.11 9.66 6.75
CA PRO A 218 -22.95 10.52 6.48
C PRO A 218 -22.12 10.75 7.74
N PRO A 219 -20.83 11.14 7.61
CA PRO A 219 -19.97 11.41 8.76
C PRO A 219 -20.60 12.52 9.63
N ALA A 220 -20.70 12.27 10.93
CA ALA A 220 -21.27 13.21 11.88
C ALA A 220 -20.52 14.55 11.85
N GLU A 221 -21.19 15.60 11.38
CA GLU A 221 -20.79 16.97 11.65
C GLU A 221 -21.05 17.27 13.12
N THR A 222 -20.08 17.91 13.76
CA THR A 222 -20.21 18.70 15.00
C THR A 222 -20.93 18.05 16.19
N TRP A 223 -20.13 17.52 17.13
CA TRP A 223 -20.49 17.54 18.54
C TRP A 223 -19.70 18.67 19.21
N ALA A 224 -20.23 19.89 19.09
CA ALA A 224 -19.94 20.94 20.06
C ALA A 224 -20.59 20.55 21.40
N GLY A 225 -19.96 20.92 22.50
CA GLY A 225 -20.17 20.32 23.82
C GLY A 225 -21.57 20.43 24.43
N GLY A 226 -21.82 19.62 25.45
CA GLY A 226 -23.01 19.72 26.29
C GLY A 226 -23.37 18.42 27.02
N ASP A 227 -23.05 18.41 28.31
CA ASP A 227 -23.73 17.76 29.44
C ASP A 227 -24.11 16.26 29.44
N LEU A 228 -23.56 15.59 30.45
CA LEU A 228 -23.92 14.28 30.98
C LEU A 228 -25.31 14.33 31.66
N ALA A 229 -26.39 14.21 30.90
CA ALA A 229 -27.68 13.68 31.40
C ALA A 229 -28.68 13.52 30.25
N GLY A 230 -29.12 12.29 30.00
CA GLY A 230 -30.23 12.00 29.08
C GLY A 230 -29.93 10.79 28.20
N GLY A 231 -30.83 9.80 28.23
CA GLY A 231 -30.64 8.49 27.59
C GLY A 231 -30.31 8.59 26.11
N GLY A 232 -29.03 8.46 25.78
CA GLY A 232 -28.54 8.35 24.41
C GLY A 232 -28.71 6.92 23.93
N GLY A 233 -29.64 6.71 23.00
CA GLY A 233 -29.70 5.49 22.21
C GLY A 233 -28.31 5.18 21.63
N ARG A 234 -27.79 4.00 21.95
CA ARG A 234 -26.48 3.53 21.49
C ARG A 234 -26.44 3.63 19.96
N PRO A 235 -25.42 4.26 19.35
CA PRO A 235 -25.34 4.37 17.89
C PRO A 235 -25.42 2.96 17.27
N PRO A 236 -26.07 2.81 16.09
CA PRO A 236 -26.28 1.51 15.47
C PRO A 236 -24.94 0.80 15.25
N GLN A 237 -24.77 -0.32 15.95
CA GLN A 237 -23.52 -1.08 15.99
C GLN A 237 -23.43 -1.98 14.76
N ARG A 238 -22.59 -1.61 13.80
CA ARG A 238 -22.33 -2.42 12.60
C ARG A 238 -21.20 -3.41 12.82
N ASP A 239 -21.45 -4.66 12.45
CA ASP A 239 -20.44 -5.69 12.30
C ASP A 239 -19.41 -5.27 11.23
N LEU A 240 -18.20 -5.86 11.27
CA LEU A 240 -17.33 -5.87 10.09
C LEU A 240 -18.15 -6.48 8.94
N GLY A 241 -18.41 -5.70 7.89
CA GLY A 241 -19.28 -6.12 6.78
C GLY A 241 -18.75 -7.33 5.97
N ILE A 242 -17.57 -7.83 6.31
CA ILE A 242 -16.93 -9.02 5.72
C ILE A 242 -16.44 -9.96 6.84
N ASP A 243 -16.73 -11.26 6.68
CA ASP A 243 -16.21 -12.32 7.56
C ASP A 243 -14.87 -12.83 7.00
N LEU A 244 -13.76 -12.31 7.52
CA LEU A 244 -12.42 -12.59 7.01
C LEU A 244 -12.04 -14.07 7.16
N GLU A 245 -12.40 -14.66 8.29
CA GLU A 245 -12.07 -16.04 8.61
C GLU A 245 -12.80 -17.02 7.69
N LYS A 246 -14.08 -16.75 7.39
CA LYS A 246 -14.85 -17.55 6.44
C LYS A 246 -14.19 -17.59 5.07
N TRP A 247 -13.88 -16.41 4.53
CA TRP A 247 -13.24 -16.30 3.22
C TRP A 247 -11.82 -16.86 3.21
N ALA A 248 -11.09 -16.77 4.31
CA ALA A 248 -9.77 -17.39 4.40
C ALA A 248 -9.84 -18.92 4.32
N ALA A 249 -10.79 -19.55 4.98
CA ALA A 249 -11.02 -21.00 4.88
C ALA A 249 -11.45 -21.45 3.47
N GLU A 250 -12.01 -20.52 2.70
CA GLU A 250 -12.46 -20.72 1.33
C GLU A 250 -11.31 -20.65 0.29
N GLY A 251 -10.10 -20.25 0.68
CA GLY A 251 -8.89 -20.30 -0.15
C GLY A 251 -7.98 -19.06 -0.06
N PRO A 252 -8.49 -17.83 -0.17
CA PRO A 252 -7.68 -16.61 -0.07
C PRO A 252 -6.80 -16.50 1.18
N ALA A 253 -5.60 -15.95 1.04
CA ALA A 253 -4.70 -15.74 2.17
C ALA A 253 -5.26 -14.65 3.12
N LEU A 254 -5.46 -15.00 4.39
CA LEU A 254 -6.05 -14.11 5.40
C LEU A 254 -5.37 -12.73 5.50
N PRO A 255 -4.02 -12.60 5.48
CA PRO A 255 -3.39 -11.27 5.53
C PRO A 255 -3.71 -10.40 4.31
N LEU A 256 -3.74 -10.98 3.11
CA LEU A 256 -4.08 -10.26 1.89
C LEU A 256 -5.55 -9.83 1.90
N LEU A 257 -6.44 -10.72 2.35
CA LEU A 257 -7.86 -10.42 2.48
C LEU A 257 -8.11 -9.27 3.47
N ALA A 258 -7.49 -9.33 4.65
CA ALA A 258 -7.55 -8.29 5.66
C ALA A 258 -7.04 -6.94 5.14
N ALA A 259 -5.93 -6.95 4.40
CA ALA A 259 -5.38 -5.76 3.78
C ALA A 259 -6.32 -5.14 2.75
N CYS A 260 -6.91 -5.95 1.85
CA CYS A 260 -7.88 -5.47 0.86
C CYS A 260 -9.14 -4.92 1.53
N ALA A 261 -9.68 -5.63 2.53
CA ALA A 261 -10.85 -5.21 3.29
C ALA A 261 -10.61 -3.87 4.01
N ALA A 262 -9.48 -3.74 4.71
CA ALA A 262 -9.09 -2.49 5.36
C ALA A 262 -8.98 -1.33 4.37
N CYS A 263 -8.27 -1.55 3.26
CA CYS A 263 -8.06 -0.53 2.23
C CYS A 263 -9.38 -0.08 1.59
N ARG A 264 -10.24 -1.03 1.25
CA ARG A 264 -11.57 -0.77 0.67
C ARG A 264 -12.47 0.00 1.64
N ALA A 265 -12.32 -0.23 2.94
CA ALA A 265 -13.03 0.48 4.01
C ALA A 265 -12.39 1.83 4.42
N GLY A 266 -11.36 2.30 3.71
CA GLY A 266 -10.81 3.65 3.85
C GLY A 266 -9.47 3.75 4.57
N VAL A 267 -8.84 2.64 4.95
CA VAL A 267 -7.42 2.65 5.36
C VAL A 267 -6.57 2.96 4.13
N LYS A 268 -5.65 3.92 4.22
CA LYS A 268 -4.92 4.37 3.01
C LYS A 268 -4.01 3.27 2.45
N ARG A 269 -3.26 2.62 3.34
CA ARG A 269 -2.24 1.62 2.99
C ARG A 269 -2.27 0.44 3.95
N ALA A 270 -2.07 -0.76 3.43
CA ALA A 270 -1.86 -1.96 4.23
C ALA A 270 -0.55 -2.63 3.81
N HIS A 271 0.28 -3.03 4.78
CA HIS A 271 1.56 -3.67 4.52
C HIS A 271 1.56 -5.10 5.07
N LEU A 272 2.08 -6.04 4.28
CA LEU A 272 2.37 -7.41 4.67
C LEU A 272 3.87 -7.53 4.87
N VAL A 273 4.31 -7.81 6.10
CA VAL A 273 5.74 -7.81 6.46
C VAL A 273 6.10 -9.15 7.10
N ASP A 274 7.19 -9.76 6.64
CA ASP A 274 7.72 -10.98 7.25
C ASP A 274 8.20 -10.69 8.68
N ALA A 275 7.52 -11.28 9.66
CA ALA A 275 7.82 -11.15 11.08
C ALA A 275 9.18 -11.73 11.46
N ALA A 276 9.70 -12.69 10.70
CA ALA A 276 10.99 -13.33 10.96
C ALA A 276 12.19 -12.53 10.42
N ARG A 277 11.94 -11.47 9.63
CA ARG A 277 13.00 -10.64 9.08
C ARG A 277 13.46 -9.62 10.12
N ASP A 278 14.70 -9.74 10.58
CA ASP A 278 15.30 -8.77 11.49
C ASP A 278 15.23 -7.34 10.91
N GLY A 279 14.78 -6.39 11.73
CA GLY A 279 14.50 -5.02 11.31
C GLY A 279 13.43 -4.86 10.23
N GLY A 280 12.68 -5.91 9.87
CA GLY A 280 11.74 -5.93 8.73
C GLY A 280 10.73 -4.79 8.75
N LEU A 281 10.16 -4.48 9.92
CA LEU A 281 9.22 -3.37 10.10
C LEU A 281 9.86 -1.99 9.83
N LEU A 282 11.11 -1.80 10.25
CA LEU A 282 11.83 -0.55 10.02
C LEU A 282 12.22 -0.41 8.55
N LEU A 283 12.70 -1.49 7.94
CA LEU A 283 13.03 -1.52 6.52
C LEU A 283 11.78 -1.24 5.69
N GLU A 284 10.63 -1.81 6.03
CA GLU A 284 9.37 -1.57 5.31
C GLU A 284 8.93 -0.10 5.36
N LEU A 285 9.07 0.54 6.51
CA LEU A 285 8.54 1.89 6.72
C LEU A 285 9.49 3.01 6.36
N TYR A 286 10.80 2.77 6.41
CA TYR A 286 11.83 3.79 6.22
C TYR A 286 12.74 3.53 5.02
N SER A 287 12.54 2.45 4.28
CA SER A 287 13.12 2.31 2.93
C SER A 287 12.07 2.64 1.87
N ARG A 288 12.53 3.09 0.71
CA ARG A 288 11.65 3.40 -0.42
C ARG A 288 11.04 2.14 -1.05
N ASP A 289 11.82 1.07 -1.08
CA ASP A 289 11.44 -0.16 -1.74
C ASP A 289 10.66 -1.10 -0.82
N GLY A 290 10.82 -0.94 0.49
CA GLY A 290 10.28 -1.85 1.47
C GLY A 290 10.98 -3.21 1.42
N VAL A 291 10.54 -4.12 2.28
CA VAL A 291 10.95 -5.53 2.26
C VAL A 291 9.76 -6.48 2.18
N GLY A 292 8.55 -5.95 2.32
CA GLY A 292 7.29 -6.66 2.23
C GLY A 292 6.46 -6.27 1.01
N SER A 293 5.16 -6.41 1.17
CA SER A 293 4.15 -6.03 0.18
C SER A 293 3.35 -4.86 0.69
N MET A 294 3.16 -3.82 -0.11
CA MET A 294 2.31 -2.68 0.24
C MET A 294 1.12 -2.59 -0.71
N ILE A 295 -0.08 -2.65 -0.16
CA ILE A 295 -1.34 -2.48 -0.86
C ILE A 295 -1.83 -1.06 -0.60
N SER A 296 -2.22 -0.34 -1.65
CA SER A 296 -2.73 1.03 -1.52
C SER A 296 -3.95 1.31 -2.37
N THR A 297 -4.78 2.24 -1.88
CA THR A 297 -5.86 2.87 -2.64
C THR A 297 -5.40 4.08 -3.45
N ASP A 298 -4.27 4.68 -3.09
CA ASP A 298 -3.69 5.83 -3.80
C ASP A 298 -2.62 5.43 -4.82
N LEU A 299 -2.36 6.34 -5.78
CA LEU A 299 -1.27 6.20 -6.75
C LEU A 299 0.07 6.39 -6.02
N TYR A 300 0.59 5.33 -5.42
CA TYR A 300 1.92 5.34 -4.82
C TYR A 300 3.02 5.23 -5.88
N GLU A 301 2.78 4.46 -6.93
CA GLU A 301 3.66 4.30 -8.08
C GLU A 301 2.81 4.31 -9.36
N GLY A 302 3.31 4.88 -10.44
CA GLY A 302 2.56 4.89 -11.69
C GLY A 302 3.21 5.68 -12.81
N ILE A 303 2.69 5.45 -14.02
CA ILE A 303 3.08 6.20 -15.21
C ILE A 303 1.99 7.23 -15.49
N ARG A 304 2.39 8.50 -15.65
CA ARG A 304 1.48 9.61 -15.91
C ARG A 304 2.13 10.70 -16.77
N PRO A 305 1.35 11.60 -17.39
CA PRO A 305 1.88 12.83 -17.98
C PRO A 305 2.66 13.65 -16.94
N ALA A 306 3.73 14.31 -17.39
CA ALA A 306 4.53 15.19 -16.55
C ALA A 306 3.76 16.47 -16.19
N VAL A 307 4.00 16.99 -14.98
CA VAL A 307 3.47 18.28 -14.52
C VAL A 307 4.62 19.26 -14.27
N PRO A 308 4.37 20.60 -14.17
CA PRO A 308 5.44 21.58 -13.97
C PRO A 308 6.34 21.31 -12.74
N ALA A 309 5.79 20.69 -11.69
CA ALA A 309 6.54 20.29 -10.51
C ALA A 309 7.59 19.17 -10.77
N ASP A 310 7.49 18.45 -11.88
CA ASP A 310 8.42 17.37 -12.25
C ASP A 310 9.67 17.87 -12.96
N LEU A 311 9.66 19.09 -13.52
CA LEU A 311 10.75 19.65 -14.31
C LEU A 311 12.14 19.50 -13.65
N PRO A 312 12.34 19.87 -12.36
CA PRO A 312 13.64 19.72 -11.72
C PRO A 312 14.10 18.26 -11.65
N ARG A 313 13.16 17.33 -11.44
CA ARG A 313 13.44 15.89 -11.28
C ARG A 313 13.73 15.22 -12.62
N ILE A 314 13.03 15.61 -13.69
CA ILE A 314 13.33 15.19 -15.05
C ILE A 314 14.73 15.68 -15.44
N ALA A 315 15.05 16.95 -15.19
CA ALA A 315 16.37 17.51 -15.48
C ALA A 315 17.49 16.78 -14.73
N GLU A 316 17.28 16.44 -13.46
CA GLU A 316 18.22 15.64 -12.65
C GLU A 316 18.43 14.24 -13.25
N LEU A 317 17.36 13.58 -13.69
CA LEU A 317 17.41 12.24 -14.28
C LEU A 317 18.13 12.22 -15.64
N LEU A 318 17.94 13.25 -16.47
CA LEU A 318 18.53 13.34 -17.81
C LEU A 318 20.01 13.77 -17.80
N ARG A 319 20.42 14.62 -16.85
CA ARG A 319 21.75 15.25 -16.82
C ARG A 319 22.92 14.26 -16.97
N PRO A 320 22.99 13.13 -16.25
CA PRO A 320 24.11 12.19 -16.40
C PRO A 320 24.19 11.54 -17.79
N LEU A 321 23.06 11.46 -18.51
CA LEU A 321 23.00 10.92 -19.87
C LEU A 321 23.42 11.98 -20.90
N GLU A 322 23.11 13.24 -20.64
CA GLU A 322 23.55 14.38 -21.45
C GLU A 322 25.07 14.59 -21.34
N GLU A 323 25.61 14.59 -20.12
CA GLU A 323 27.06 14.75 -19.85
C GLU A 323 27.89 13.64 -20.50
N ARG A 324 27.34 12.41 -20.57
CA ARG A 324 27.99 11.27 -21.23
C ARG A 324 27.71 11.19 -22.75
N GLY A 325 26.96 12.14 -23.30
CA GLY A 325 26.67 12.24 -24.74
C GLY A 325 25.60 11.27 -25.27
N PHE A 326 24.90 10.53 -24.40
CA PHE A 326 23.77 9.67 -24.81
C PHE A 326 22.57 10.50 -25.25
N LEU A 327 22.31 11.60 -24.57
CA LEU A 327 21.22 12.53 -24.89
C LEU A 327 21.75 13.89 -25.32
N VAL A 328 20.97 14.60 -26.15
CA VAL A 328 21.23 16.02 -26.44
C VAL A 328 20.97 16.84 -25.19
N ARG A 329 21.87 17.78 -24.88
CA ARG A 329 21.73 18.69 -23.74
C ARG A 329 20.48 19.56 -23.89
N ARG A 330 19.66 19.65 -22.85
CA ARG A 330 18.46 20.50 -22.81
C ARG A 330 18.65 21.68 -21.87
N THR A 331 18.28 22.87 -22.32
CA THR A 331 18.20 24.04 -21.43
C THR A 331 16.91 23.96 -20.60
N PRO A 332 16.85 24.59 -19.41
CA PRO A 332 15.62 24.62 -18.61
C PRO A 332 14.42 25.18 -19.37
N ALA A 333 14.62 26.23 -20.19
CA ALA A 333 13.57 26.81 -21.03
C ALA A 333 13.04 25.82 -22.07
N ARG A 334 13.95 25.09 -22.73
CA ARG A 334 13.58 24.04 -23.69
C ARG A 334 12.82 22.90 -23.02
N LEU A 335 13.29 22.43 -21.87
CA LEU A 335 12.62 21.37 -21.11
C LEU A 335 11.21 21.80 -20.66
N SER A 336 11.06 23.06 -20.25
CA SER A 336 9.75 23.61 -19.90
C SER A 336 8.79 23.69 -21.10
N ALA A 337 9.29 24.01 -22.29
CA ALA A 337 8.49 24.05 -23.51
C ALA A 337 8.10 22.64 -23.99
N GLU A 338 9.00 21.68 -23.85
CA GLU A 338 8.80 20.28 -24.23
C GLU A 338 7.98 19.47 -23.20
N LEU A 339 7.76 20.01 -21.99
CA LEU A 339 7.10 19.29 -20.88
C LEU A 339 5.76 18.61 -21.23
N PRO A 340 4.85 19.19 -22.05
CA PRO A 340 3.59 18.53 -22.41
C PRO A 340 3.77 17.17 -23.12
N ASP A 341 4.92 16.96 -23.75
CA ASP A 341 5.27 15.72 -24.46
C ASP A 341 5.85 14.66 -23.52
N PHE A 342 6.19 15.03 -22.28
CA PHE A 342 6.80 14.13 -21.31
C PHE A 342 5.78 13.27 -20.57
N ILE A 343 6.16 12.00 -20.43
CA ILE A 343 5.57 11.01 -19.56
C ILE A 343 6.61 10.67 -18.51
N VAL A 344 6.17 10.56 -17.26
CA VAL A 344 7.02 10.19 -16.13
C VAL A 344 6.50 8.92 -15.49
N TRP A 345 7.44 8.10 -15.03
CA TRP A 345 7.18 7.07 -14.05
C TRP A 345 7.56 7.64 -12.68
N GLU A 346 6.55 7.77 -11.82
CA GLU A 346 6.67 8.31 -10.47
C GLU A 346 6.53 7.20 -9.44
N ARG A 347 7.27 7.33 -8.33
CA ARG A 347 7.04 6.57 -7.10
C ARG A 347 7.26 7.48 -5.89
N ASP A 348 6.29 7.52 -4.98
CA ASP A 348 6.35 8.29 -3.73
C ASP A 348 6.80 9.76 -3.95
N GLY A 349 6.17 10.46 -4.89
CA GLY A 349 6.51 11.87 -5.16
C GLY A 349 7.75 12.07 -6.02
N ARG A 350 8.48 11.02 -6.40
CA ARG A 350 9.75 11.11 -7.14
C ARG A 350 9.64 10.54 -8.55
N VAL A 351 10.11 11.31 -9.52
CA VAL A 351 10.27 10.85 -10.91
C VAL A 351 11.49 9.94 -10.97
N LEU A 352 11.26 8.67 -11.32
CA LEU A 352 12.30 7.63 -11.45
C LEU A 352 12.49 7.17 -12.90
N GLY A 353 11.61 7.57 -13.80
CA GLY A 353 11.76 7.37 -15.23
C GLY A 353 11.06 8.46 -16.01
N CYS A 354 11.54 8.78 -17.20
CA CYS A 354 10.88 9.71 -18.11
C CYS A 354 11.08 9.30 -19.57
N VAL A 355 10.14 9.72 -20.41
CA VAL A 355 10.23 9.63 -21.87
C VAL A 355 9.40 10.77 -22.46
N ALA A 356 9.82 11.30 -23.61
CA ALA A 356 9.04 12.27 -24.38
C ALA A 356 8.71 11.70 -25.77
N ALA A 357 7.56 12.09 -26.31
CA ALA A 357 7.25 11.90 -27.72
C ALA A 357 6.91 13.24 -28.36
N HIS A 358 7.79 13.73 -29.24
CA HIS A 358 7.59 14.98 -29.96
C HIS A 358 6.85 14.72 -31.27
N PRO A 359 5.65 15.28 -31.49
CA PRO A 359 4.97 15.18 -32.76
C PRO A 359 5.79 15.84 -33.86
N LEU A 360 6.02 15.14 -34.96
CA LEU A 360 6.73 15.69 -36.13
C LEU A 360 5.77 16.10 -37.26
N GLY A 361 4.49 15.72 -37.17
CA GLY A 361 3.50 15.87 -38.23
C GLY A 361 3.31 14.59 -39.05
N GLU A 362 2.30 14.57 -39.92
CA GLU A 362 2.01 13.45 -40.85
C GLU A 362 1.82 12.08 -40.18
N GLY A 363 1.38 12.05 -38.91
CA GLY A 363 1.23 10.81 -38.14
C GLY A 363 2.56 10.21 -37.68
N VAL A 364 3.64 11.01 -37.62
CA VAL A 364 4.96 10.60 -37.12
C VAL A 364 5.27 11.34 -35.82
N ALA A 365 5.83 10.64 -34.84
CA ALA A 365 6.37 11.23 -33.62
C ALA A 365 7.78 10.70 -33.30
N GLU A 366 8.63 11.56 -32.73
CA GLU A 366 9.97 11.20 -32.28
C GLU A 366 9.98 10.85 -30.80
N LEU A 367 10.41 9.65 -30.48
CA LEU A 367 10.74 9.25 -29.11
C LEU A 367 12.07 9.88 -28.70
N ALA A 368 12.02 10.69 -27.64
CA ALA A 368 13.15 11.42 -27.09
C ALA A 368 13.21 11.30 -25.56
N ALA A 369 14.32 11.77 -24.99
CA ALA A 369 14.51 11.92 -23.53
C ALA A 369 14.17 10.67 -22.70
N PHE A 370 14.42 9.47 -23.25
CA PHE A 370 14.15 8.21 -22.58
C PHE A 370 15.21 7.91 -21.53
N ALA A 371 14.80 7.84 -20.27
CA ALA A 371 15.67 7.54 -19.14
C ALA A 371 14.92 6.79 -18.04
N VAL A 372 15.60 5.80 -17.45
CA VAL A 372 15.20 5.16 -16.19
C VAL A 372 16.35 5.30 -15.22
N HIS A 373 16.02 5.65 -13.97
CA HIS A 373 16.97 5.80 -12.88
C HIS A 373 17.80 4.51 -12.72
N PRO A 374 19.13 4.58 -12.57
CA PRO A 374 20.01 3.39 -12.57
C PRO A 374 19.58 2.27 -11.63
N ALA A 375 19.12 2.61 -10.42
CA ALA A 375 18.66 1.64 -9.41
C ALA A 375 17.41 0.84 -9.83
N TYR A 376 16.65 1.30 -10.82
CA TYR A 376 15.39 0.70 -11.26
C TYR A 376 15.45 0.08 -12.67
N ARG A 377 16.66 -0.04 -13.23
CA ARG A 377 16.88 -0.70 -14.52
C ARG A 377 16.82 -2.22 -14.34
N GLY A 378 16.39 -2.93 -15.38
CA GLY A 378 16.24 -4.39 -15.35
C GLY A 378 14.95 -4.88 -14.68
N LEU A 379 14.11 -3.98 -14.16
CA LEU A 379 12.83 -4.29 -13.51
C LEU A 379 11.61 -4.09 -14.44
N GLY A 380 11.82 -4.04 -15.76
CA GLY A 380 10.74 -3.84 -16.74
C GLY A 380 10.15 -2.42 -16.81
N LYS A 381 10.58 -1.46 -15.99
CA LYS A 381 10.01 -0.09 -15.99
C LYS A 381 10.24 0.68 -17.28
N GLY A 382 11.32 0.38 -18.01
CA GLY A 382 11.53 0.91 -19.35
C GLY A 382 10.50 0.39 -20.35
N ASP A 383 10.14 -0.90 -20.26
CA ASP A 383 9.09 -1.51 -21.08
C ASP A 383 7.76 -0.84 -20.83
N SER A 384 7.35 -0.73 -19.56
CA SER A 384 6.08 -0.10 -19.19
C SER A 384 5.99 1.37 -19.64
N LEU A 385 7.10 2.13 -19.56
CA LEU A 385 7.15 3.50 -20.08
C LEU A 385 6.98 3.57 -21.60
N LEU A 386 7.64 2.66 -22.33
CA LEU A 386 7.53 2.60 -23.79
C LEU A 386 6.12 2.19 -24.22
N GLU A 387 5.55 1.13 -23.64
CA GLU A 387 4.20 0.66 -23.94
C GLU A 387 3.14 1.75 -23.68
N PHE A 388 3.25 2.45 -22.55
CA PHE A 388 2.35 3.56 -22.23
C PHE A 388 2.49 4.71 -23.22
N LEU A 389 3.72 5.07 -23.62
CA LEU A 389 3.97 6.08 -24.64
C LEU A 389 3.35 5.68 -25.97
N GLU A 390 3.59 4.45 -26.42
CA GLU A 390 3.08 3.89 -27.68
C GLU A 390 1.56 3.95 -27.75
N ALA A 391 0.88 3.48 -26.70
CA ALA A 391 -0.59 3.55 -26.61
C ALA A 391 -1.09 5.01 -26.62
N ARG A 392 -0.42 5.91 -25.89
CA ARG A 392 -0.80 7.33 -25.83
C ARG A 392 -0.69 7.99 -27.20
N VAL A 393 0.43 7.87 -27.88
CA VAL A 393 0.63 8.55 -29.17
C VAL A 393 -0.22 7.91 -30.28
N ALA A 394 -0.45 6.59 -30.24
CA ALA A 394 -1.37 5.91 -31.15
C ALA A 394 -2.79 6.48 -31.03
N SER A 395 -3.27 6.70 -29.80
CA SER A 395 -4.57 7.35 -29.55
C SER A 395 -4.68 8.78 -30.08
N GLN A 396 -3.53 9.44 -30.34
CA GLN A 396 -3.44 10.77 -30.92
C GLN A 396 -3.28 10.76 -32.45
N GLY A 397 -3.40 9.58 -33.08
CA GLY A 397 -3.31 9.42 -34.55
C GLY A 397 -1.88 9.25 -35.07
N VAL A 398 -0.89 9.05 -34.20
CA VAL A 398 0.47 8.70 -34.62
C VAL A 398 0.49 7.25 -35.10
N ARG A 399 0.96 7.03 -36.33
CA ARG A 399 1.10 5.72 -36.98
C ARG A 399 2.54 5.22 -36.97
N MET A 400 3.50 6.11 -36.74
CA MET A 400 4.91 5.77 -36.74
C MET A 400 5.67 6.50 -35.62
N LEU A 401 6.38 5.73 -34.80
CA LEU A 401 7.36 6.25 -33.87
C LEU A 401 8.75 6.13 -34.46
N VAL A 402 9.53 7.19 -34.37
CA VAL A 402 10.93 7.23 -34.76
C VAL A 402 11.83 7.49 -33.57
N LEU A 403 13.03 6.94 -33.60
CA LEU A 403 14.05 7.10 -32.56
C LEU A 403 15.37 7.46 -33.22
N LEU A 404 16.03 8.51 -32.70
CA LEU A 404 17.39 8.87 -33.07
C LEU A 404 18.33 8.46 -31.94
N THR A 405 19.25 7.53 -32.20
CA THR A 405 20.21 7.06 -31.19
C THR A 405 21.59 6.80 -31.77
N THR A 406 22.61 6.98 -30.93
CA THR A 406 24.03 6.75 -31.29
C THR A 406 24.57 5.43 -30.73
N ARG A 407 24.02 4.95 -29.60
CA ARG A 407 24.59 3.83 -28.84
C ARG A 407 23.55 2.88 -28.23
N THR A 408 22.28 3.26 -28.16
CA THR A 408 21.27 2.55 -27.35
C THR A 408 20.22 1.85 -28.21
N ALA A 409 20.59 1.41 -29.41
CA ALA A 409 19.66 0.86 -30.38
C ALA A 409 19.13 -0.53 -30.02
N ASP A 410 19.96 -1.40 -29.45
CA ASP A 410 19.65 -2.83 -29.32
C ASP A 410 18.41 -3.10 -28.48
N TRP A 411 18.22 -2.33 -27.40
CA TRP A 411 17.04 -2.43 -26.54
C TRP A 411 15.74 -2.10 -27.30
N PHE A 412 15.76 -1.07 -28.16
CA PHE A 412 14.60 -0.70 -28.98
C PHE A 412 14.37 -1.66 -30.14
N ARG A 413 15.44 -2.21 -30.74
CA ARG A 413 15.33 -3.23 -31.82
C ARG A 413 14.57 -4.45 -31.35
N GLN A 414 14.85 -4.92 -30.14
CA GLN A 414 14.13 -6.04 -29.51
C GLN A 414 12.62 -5.74 -29.29
N ARG A 415 12.22 -4.46 -29.34
CA ARG A 415 10.84 -3.99 -29.14
C ARG A 415 10.17 -3.51 -30.43
N GLY A 416 10.73 -3.89 -31.58
CA GLY A 416 10.12 -3.67 -32.90
C GLY A 416 10.57 -2.40 -33.63
N PHE A 417 11.58 -1.68 -33.13
CA PHE A 417 12.18 -0.57 -33.86
C PHE A 417 13.16 -1.09 -34.93
N ALA A 418 12.79 -0.98 -36.20
CA ALA A 418 13.63 -1.37 -37.33
C ALA A 418 14.65 -0.27 -37.66
N HIS A 419 15.89 -0.66 -38.00
CA HIS A 419 16.91 0.29 -38.45
C HIS A 419 16.52 0.88 -39.80
N ALA A 420 16.55 2.20 -39.91
CA ALA A 420 16.17 2.95 -41.10
C ALA A 420 17.33 3.76 -41.70
N GLY A 421 18.58 3.46 -41.30
CA GLY A 421 19.79 4.13 -41.80
C GLY A 421 20.21 5.34 -40.97
N ARG A 422 20.97 6.26 -41.57
CA ARG A 422 21.39 7.51 -40.93
C ARG A 422 20.19 8.45 -40.78
N ALA A 423 20.14 9.18 -39.66
CA ALA A 423 19.07 10.14 -39.42
C ALA A 423 19.18 11.40 -40.29
N ALA A 424 20.42 11.87 -40.50
CA ALA A 424 20.67 13.01 -41.38
C ALA A 424 20.24 12.70 -42.82
N GLY A 425 19.36 13.52 -43.40
CA GLY A 425 18.86 13.37 -44.77
C GLY A 425 17.78 12.30 -44.96
N ASN A 426 17.33 11.61 -43.91
CA ASN A 426 16.35 10.54 -44.03
C ASN A 426 14.94 11.05 -44.34
N LEU A 427 14.34 10.57 -45.43
CA LEU A 427 13.00 11.00 -45.88
C LEU A 427 11.87 10.62 -44.93
N LEU A 428 12.10 9.69 -43.99
CA LEU A 428 11.13 9.37 -42.93
C LEU A 428 10.99 10.49 -41.90
N LEU A 429 11.93 11.44 -41.86
CA LEU A 429 11.86 12.61 -41.00
C LEU A 429 11.38 13.83 -41.82
N PRO A 430 10.44 14.63 -41.29
CA PRO A 430 10.05 15.88 -41.92
C PRO A 430 11.25 16.81 -42.13
N GLU A 431 11.18 17.66 -43.15
CA GLU A 431 12.28 18.54 -43.56
C GLU A 431 12.78 19.43 -42.43
N ALA A 432 11.86 20.03 -41.67
CA ALA A 432 12.18 20.83 -40.50
C ALA A 432 12.98 20.05 -39.45
N ARG A 433 12.68 18.76 -39.26
CA ARG A 433 13.41 17.94 -38.30
C ARG A 433 14.78 17.53 -38.82
N ARG A 434 14.91 17.20 -40.11
CA ARG A 434 16.19 16.86 -40.76
C ARG A 434 17.22 17.99 -40.61
N GLY A 435 16.80 19.23 -40.79
CA GLY A 435 17.67 20.41 -40.64
C GLY A 435 18.14 20.68 -39.20
N ALA A 436 17.40 20.20 -38.21
CA ALA A 436 17.70 20.40 -36.78
C ALA A 436 18.53 19.27 -36.15
N ILE A 437 18.95 18.27 -36.94
CA ILE A 437 19.80 17.16 -36.45
C ILE A 437 21.24 17.63 -36.38
N ASP A 438 21.87 17.47 -35.22
CA ASP A 438 23.31 17.69 -35.06
C ASP A 438 24.11 16.65 -35.87
N PRO A 439 24.81 17.04 -36.95
CA PRO A 439 25.56 16.13 -37.80
C PRO A 439 26.72 15.45 -37.05
N ALA A 440 27.28 16.12 -36.04
CA ALA A 440 28.44 15.63 -35.28
C ALA A 440 28.10 14.38 -34.45
N ARG A 441 26.81 14.17 -34.13
CA ARG A 441 26.37 12.99 -33.37
C ARG A 441 26.29 11.73 -34.21
N ASN A 442 26.22 11.84 -35.55
CA ASN A 442 26.09 10.70 -36.48
C ASN A 442 24.99 9.69 -36.04
N SER A 443 23.84 10.21 -35.61
CA SER A 443 22.75 9.38 -35.06
C SER A 443 22.13 8.48 -36.14
N GLN A 444 21.81 7.25 -35.74
CA GLN A 444 21.07 6.31 -36.56
C GLN A 444 19.57 6.48 -36.31
N LEU A 445 18.78 6.35 -37.36
CA LEU A 445 17.32 6.37 -37.30
C LEU A 445 16.79 4.95 -37.13
N TYR A 446 15.86 4.80 -36.22
CA TYR A 446 15.04 3.61 -36.10
C TYR A 446 13.56 3.99 -36.16
N ALA A 447 12.73 3.12 -36.74
CA ALA A 447 11.31 3.36 -36.90
C ALA A 447 10.49 2.13 -36.50
N LYS A 448 9.36 2.37 -35.84
CA LYS A 448 8.36 1.37 -35.48
C LYS A 448 6.99 1.86 -35.95
N ARG A 449 6.25 1.01 -36.66
CA ARG A 449 4.85 1.26 -36.97
C ARG A 449 4.01 0.91 -35.74
N LEU A 450 3.05 1.77 -35.43
CA LEU A 450 2.07 1.52 -34.37
C LEU A 450 0.82 0.88 -34.98
N ALA A 451 0.21 -0.01 -34.21
CA ALA A 451 -0.97 -0.78 -34.61
C ALA A 451 -2.24 0.07 -34.53
#